data_AF-A0A106C1U5-F1
#
_entry.id   AF-A0A106C1U5-F1
#
_cell.length_a   1.000
_cell.length_b   1.000
_cell.length_c   1.000
_cell.angle_alpha   90.00
_cell.angle_beta   90.00
_cell.angle_gamma   90.00
#
_symmetry.space_group_name_H-M   'P 1'
#
loop_
_entity.id
_entity.type
_entity.pdbx_description
1 polymer ?
#
loop_
_entity_poly.entity_id
_entity_poly.type
_entity_poly.pdbx_seq_one_letter_code
_entity_poly.pdbx_strand_id
1 'polypeptide(L)'
;MAYVDLNPIRAKMAATPETSDYTSIQRRICSAIEGEQPKALLPFVGNERLDMPSGLMFSVKDYIVLVEDTGCIIREDKRGAISASSQDILNRLNIPAENWLKSPLSLMYYLKVLSGRYQP
;
A
#
# COMPACT_ATOMS: atom_id res chain seq x y z
N MET A 1 5.38 7.07 -3.13
CA MET A 1 4.37 7.00 -4.21
C MET A 1 4.03 5.52 -4.36
N ALA A 2 2.83 5.07 -3.98
CA ALA A 2 2.47 3.65 -4.07
C ALA A 2 2.73 3.05 -5.47
N TYR A 3 2.52 3.83 -6.55
CA TYR A 3 2.85 3.43 -7.92
C TYR A 3 4.35 3.10 -8.13
N VAL A 4 5.24 3.87 -7.51
CA VAL A 4 6.70 3.63 -7.54
C VAL A 4 7.05 2.38 -6.73
N ASP A 5 6.25 2.04 -5.71
CA ASP A 5 6.49 0.90 -4.83
C ASP A 5 6.27 -0.44 -5.52
N LEU A 6 5.32 -0.53 -6.46
CA LEU A 6 5.14 -1.71 -7.32
C LEU A 6 5.85 -1.63 -8.66
N ASN A 7 6.52 -0.52 -9.01
CA ASN A 7 7.17 -0.41 -10.32
C ASN A 7 8.24 -1.50 -10.52
N PRO A 8 9.14 -1.78 -9.56
CA PRO A 8 10.09 -2.89 -9.70
C PRO A 8 9.42 -4.25 -9.80
N ILE A 9 8.32 -4.47 -9.07
CA ILE A 9 7.55 -5.72 -9.14
C ILE A 9 6.88 -5.88 -10.51
N ARG A 10 6.26 -4.81 -11.04
CA ARG A 10 5.63 -4.78 -12.36
C ARG A 10 6.65 -4.96 -13.49
N ALA A 11 7.82 -4.33 -13.35
CA ALA A 11 8.92 -4.45 -14.31
C ALA A 11 9.66 -5.80 -14.22
N LYS A 12 9.23 -6.71 -13.34
CA LYS A 12 9.90 -7.99 -13.04
C LYS A 12 11.35 -7.82 -12.55
N MET A 13 11.68 -6.65 -12.01
CA MET A 13 12.98 -6.33 -11.42
C MET A 13 13.06 -6.75 -9.94
N ALA A 14 11.91 -6.93 -9.28
CA ALA A 14 11.82 -7.42 -7.91
C ALA A 14 10.70 -8.47 -7.80
N ALA A 15 10.91 -9.48 -6.96
CA ALA A 15 9.91 -10.53 -6.75
C ALA A 15 8.89 -10.16 -5.67
N THR A 16 9.30 -9.33 -4.70
CA THR A 16 8.51 -8.96 -3.52
C THR A 16 8.74 -7.48 -3.14
N PRO A 17 7.87 -6.85 -2.33
CA PRO A 17 8.05 -5.48 -1.87
C PRO A 17 9.35 -5.23 -1.10
N GLU A 18 9.85 -6.20 -0.36
CA GLU A 18 11.10 -6.17 0.41
C GLU A 18 12.33 -6.05 -0.50
N THR A 19 12.27 -6.71 -1.66
CA THR A 19 13.35 -6.77 -2.66
C THR A 19 13.22 -5.67 -3.72
N SER A 20 12.26 -4.76 -3.55
CA SER A 20 11.97 -3.64 -4.46
C SER A 20 12.87 -2.45 -4.14
N ASP A 21 14.11 -2.50 -4.64
CA ASP A 21 15.14 -1.51 -4.29
C ASP A 21 14.74 -0.05 -4.59
N TYR A 22 15.14 0.84 -3.68
CA TYR A 22 14.97 2.30 -3.77
C TYR A 22 13.51 2.79 -3.72
N THR A 23 12.58 1.93 -3.33
CA THR A 23 11.15 2.30 -3.21
C THR A 23 10.79 2.87 -1.84
N SER A 24 9.64 3.54 -1.75
CA SER A 24 9.07 3.95 -0.45
C SER A 24 8.59 2.74 0.37
N ILE A 25 8.14 1.66 -0.26
CA ILE A 25 7.72 0.44 0.45
C ILE A 25 8.90 -0.28 1.10
N GLN A 26 10.03 -0.42 0.41
CA GLN A 26 11.24 -0.98 1.01
C GLN A 26 11.65 -0.18 2.25
N ARG A 27 11.71 1.15 2.16
CA ARG A 27 12.02 2.03 3.30
C ARG A 27 11.04 1.90 4.46
N ARG A 28 9.74 1.75 4.15
CA ARG A 28 8.69 1.53 5.16
C ARG A 28 8.82 0.18 5.84
N ILE A 29 9.14 -0.88 5.09
CA ILE A 29 9.38 -2.23 5.63
C ILE A 29 10.63 -2.23 6.53
N CYS A 30 11.76 -1.71 6.04
CA CYS A 30 13.00 -1.65 6.82
C CYS A 30 12.81 -0.88 8.13
N SER A 31 12.10 0.26 8.10
CA SER A 31 11.83 1.02 9.33
C SER A 31 10.87 0.26 10.26
N ALA A 32 9.86 -0.42 9.71
CA ALA A 32 8.89 -1.17 10.49
C ALA A 32 9.50 -2.38 11.22
N ILE A 33 10.55 -3.00 10.66
CA ILE A 33 11.32 -4.07 11.32
C ILE A 33 11.97 -3.54 12.61
N GLU A 34 12.46 -2.30 12.58
CA GLU A 34 13.03 -1.60 13.74
C GLU A 34 11.96 -0.98 14.66
N GLY A 35 10.67 -1.16 14.36
CA GLY A 35 9.56 -0.54 15.10
C GLY A 35 9.42 0.97 14.85
N GLU A 36 10.07 1.51 13.82
CA GLU A 36 10.09 2.92 13.48
C GLU A 36 9.29 3.24 12.20
N GLN A 37 9.21 4.54 11.88
CA GLN A 37 8.75 5.01 10.57
C GLN A 37 9.79 5.89 9.88
N PRO A 38 9.90 5.82 8.55
CA PRO A 38 10.91 6.56 7.82
C PRO A 38 10.66 8.07 7.89
N LYS A 39 11.62 8.82 8.44
CA LYS A 39 11.53 10.28 8.66
C LYS A 39 11.30 11.10 7.37
N ALA A 40 11.75 10.58 6.24
CA ALA A 40 11.62 11.23 4.93
C ALA A 40 10.28 10.99 4.23
N LEU A 41 9.36 10.19 4.81
CA LEU A 41 8.04 9.91 4.26
C LEU A 41 6.96 10.35 5.23
N LEU A 42 5.78 10.68 4.68
CA LEU A 42 4.62 11.00 5.50
C LEU A 42 4.27 9.79 6.40
N PRO A 43 4.17 9.97 7.74
CA PRO A 43 4.01 8.88 8.67
C PRO A 43 2.59 8.33 8.60
N PHE A 44 2.45 7.03 8.85
CA PHE A 44 1.17 6.39 9.10
C PHE A 44 0.75 6.64 10.54
N VAL A 45 -0.41 7.26 10.72
CA VAL A 45 -0.95 7.66 12.02
C VAL A 45 -2.07 6.72 12.50
N GLY A 46 -2.45 5.75 11.67
CA GLY A 46 -3.42 4.71 12.02
C GLY A 46 -4.87 5.19 11.94
N ASN A 47 -5.71 4.66 12.82
CA ASN A 47 -7.14 4.99 12.86
C ASN A 47 -7.38 6.38 13.48
N GLU A 48 -8.58 6.92 13.24
CA GLU A 48 -9.01 8.20 13.80
C GLU A 48 -8.98 8.20 15.34
N ARG A 49 -8.52 9.32 15.91
CA ARG A 49 -8.49 9.61 17.34
C ARG A 49 -8.60 11.12 17.56
N LEU A 50 -9.08 11.52 18.75
CA LEU A 50 -9.35 12.92 19.12
C LEU A 50 -8.15 13.85 18.87
N ASP A 51 -6.93 13.41 19.17
CA ASP A 51 -5.69 14.14 18.90
C ASP A 51 -4.96 13.56 17.69
N MET A 52 -5.45 13.86 16.49
CA MET A 52 -4.90 13.29 15.26
C MET A 52 -3.61 14.00 14.84
N PRO A 53 -2.45 13.33 14.82
CA PRO A 53 -1.25 13.91 14.23
C PRO A 53 -1.37 13.93 12.70
N SER A 54 -0.69 14.88 12.06
CA SER A 54 -0.65 14.94 10.60
C SER A 54 0.02 13.70 10.01
N GLY A 55 -0.69 12.97 9.15
CA GLY A 55 -0.17 11.81 8.47
C GLY A 55 -1.24 10.97 7.78
N LEU A 56 -0.86 9.77 7.37
CA LEU A 56 -1.72 8.85 6.64
C LEU A 56 -2.62 8.12 7.63
N MET A 57 -3.94 8.27 7.50
CA MET A 57 -4.94 7.58 8.31
C MET A 57 -5.08 6.12 7.89
N PHE A 58 -3.97 5.41 8.01
CA PHE A 58 -3.81 4.04 7.58
C PHE A 58 -2.66 3.42 8.35
N SER A 59 -2.60 2.10 8.50
CA SER A 59 -1.47 1.45 9.17
C SER A 59 -0.40 1.03 8.15
N VAL A 60 0.87 1.01 8.57
CA VAL A 60 1.97 0.49 7.73
C VAL A 60 1.70 -0.96 7.34
N LYS A 61 1.17 -1.76 8.26
CA LYS A 61 0.86 -3.17 8.05
C LYS A 61 -0.21 -3.35 6.98
N ASP A 62 -1.34 -2.63 7.11
CA ASP A 62 -2.43 -2.70 6.14
C ASP A 62 -1.94 -2.25 4.75
N TYR A 63 -1.04 -1.26 4.71
CA TYR A 63 -0.39 -0.80 3.48
C TYR A 63 0.49 -1.86 2.83
N ILE A 64 1.33 -2.56 3.58
CA ILE A 64 2.17 -3.64 3.04
C ILE A 64 1.30 -4.75 2.47
N VAL A 65 0.27 -5.19 3.22
CA VAL A 65 -0.66 -6.25 2.78
C VAL A 65 -1.35 -5.87 1.47
N LEU A 66 -1.91 -4.66 1.38
CA LEU A 66 -2.56 -4.22 0.14
C LEU A 66 -1.60 -4.15 -1.04
N VAL A 67 -0.36 -3.70 -0.83
CA VAL A 67 0.63 -3.59 -1.91
C VAL A 67 1.09 -4.97 -2.36
N GLU A 68 1.35 -5.89 -1.45
CA GLU A 68 1.72 -7.28 -1.74
C GLU A 68 0.63 -8.01 -2.55
N ASP A 69 -0.61 -7.95 -2.07
CA ASP A 69 -1.74 -8.59 -2.76
C ASP A 69 -2.00 -7.94 -4.12
N THR A 70 -1.84 -6.62 -4.23
CA THR A 70 -1.93 -5.93 -5.53
C THR A 70 -0.84 -6.40 -6.49
N GLY A 71 0.38 -6.59 -6.00
CA GLY A 71 1.49 -7.15 -6.79
C GLY A 71 1.18 -8.56 -7.29
N CYS A 72 0.59 -9.40 -6.44
CA CYS A 72 0.14 -10.75 -6.82
C CYS A 72 -0.98 -10.72 -7.87
N ILE A 73 -1.94 -9.81 -7.76
CA ILE A 73 -3.04 -9.67 -8.73
C ILE A 73 -2.51 -9.21 -10.11
N ILE A 74 -1.52 -8.30 -10.13
CA ILE A 74 -0.93 -7.77 -11.38
C ILE A 74 -0.07 -8.81 -12.09
N ARG A 75 0.62 -9.69 -11.35
CA ARG A 75 1.37 -10.79 -11.95
C ARG A 75 0.38 -11.83 -12.49
N GLU A 76 0.39 -12.05 -13.80
CA GLU A 76 -0.53 -12.97 -14.48
C GLU A 76 -0.43 -14.44 -14.03
N ASP A 77 0.53 -14.77 -13.16
CA ASP A 77 0.74 -16.12 -12.62
C ASP A 77 -0.28 -16.51 -11.53
N LYS A 78 -1.00 -15.56 -10.92
CA LYS A 78 -2.09 -15.83 -9.95
C LYS A 78 -3.30 -14.91 -10.18
N ARG A 79 -4.09 -15.19 -11.22
CA ARG A 79 -5.42 -14.57 -11.34
C ARG A 79 -6.36 -15.11 -10.27
N GLY A 80 -6.80 -14.21 -9.39
CA GLY A 80 -8.10 -14.29 -8.73
C GLY A 80 -8.10 -14.92 -7.34
N ALA A 81 -7.86 -14.09 -6.33
CA ALA A 81 -8.63 -14.04 -5.09
C ALA A 81 -8.03 -12.91 -4.24
N ILE A 82 -8.87 -12.02 -3.71
CA ILE A 82 -8.45 -11.07 -2.68
C ILE A 82 -8.26 -11.87 -1.39
N SER A 83 -7.13 -11.72 -0.70
CA SER A 83 -6.94 -12.41 0.59
C SER A 83 -7.96 -11.90 1.60
N ALA A 84 -8.32 -12.72 2.60
CA ALA A 84 -9.25 -12.31 3.65
C ALA A 84 -8.78 -11.03 4.37
N SER A 85 -7.47 -10.91 4.64
CA SER A 85 -6.88 -9.72 5.26
C SER A 85 -7.09 -8.47 4.41
N SER A 86 -6.85 -8.60 3.11
CA SER A 86 -7.06 -7.54 2.14
C SER A 86 -8.54 -7.17 1.98
N GLN A 87 -9.45 -8.14 2.01
CA GLN A 87 -10.89 -7.90 2.02
C GLN A 87 -11.31 -7.11 3.26
N ASP A 88 -10.81 -7.47 4.45
CA ASP A 88 -11.11 -6.77 5.70
C ASP A 88 -10.60 -5.33 5.69
N ILE A 89 -9.38 -5.12 5.17
CA ILE A 89 -8.80 -3.77 5.01
C ILE A 89 -9.64 -2.94 4.05
N LEU A 90 -10.01 -3.50 2.90
CA LEU A 90 -10.85 -2.80 1.92
C LEU A 90 -12.23 -2.44 2.50
N ASN A 91 -12.86 -3.36 3.24
CA ASN A 91 -14.13 -3.10 3.91
C ASN A 91 -14.01 -1.94 4.92
N ARG A 92 -12.94 -1.93 5.73
CA ARG A 92 -12.64 -0.82 6.66
C ARG A 92 -12.43 0.52 5.94
N LEU A 93 -11.82 0.50 4.77
CA LEU A 93 -11.61 1.69 3.93
C LEU A 93 -12.83 2.07 3.08
N ASN A 94 -13.92 1.30 3.16
CA ASN A 94 -15.10 1.46 2.31
C ASN A 94 -14.79 1.40 0.79
N ILE A 95 -13.85 0.52 0.41
CA ILE A 95 -13.42 0.30 -0.97
C ILE A 95 -14.00 -1.04 -1.46
N PRO A 96 -14.84 -1.06 -2.51
CA PRO A 96 -15.34 -2.31 -3.08
C PRO A 96 -14.22 -3.18 -3.65
N ALA A 97 -14.14 -4.43 -3.22
CA ALA A 97 -13.20 -5.44 -3.70
C ALA A 97 -13.25 -5.67 -5.22
N GLU A 98 -14.43 -5.58 -5.82
CA GLU A 98 -14.60 -5.68 -7.27
C GLU A 98 -13.89 -4.56 -8.05
N ASN A 99 -13.79 -3.36 -7.48
CA ASN A 99 -13.06 -2.25 -8.10
C ASN A 99 -11.55 -2.52 -8.10
N TRP A 100 -11.07 -3.25 -7.09
CA TRP A 100 -9.68 -3.65 -7.00
C TRP A 100 -9.31 -4.69 -8.07
N LEU A 101 -10.15 -5.71 -8.27
CA LEU A 101 -9.89 -6.72 -9.30
C LEU A 101 -10.02 -6.17 -10.73
N LYS A 102 -10.96 -5.24 -10.96
CA LYS A 102 -11.18 -4.61 -12.27
C LYS A 102 -10.06 -3.65 -12.65
N SER A 103 -9.52 -2.90 -11.69
CA SER A 103 -8.42 -1.97 -11.93
C SER A 103 -7.49 -1.89 -10.72
N PRO A 104 -6.54 -2.83 -10.60
CA PRO A 104 -5.51 -2.79 -9.57
C PRO A 104 -4.70 -1.49 -9.60
N LEU A 105 -4.54 -0.92 -10.80
CA LEU A 105 -3.90 0.38 -11.05
C LEU A 105 -4.72 1.56 -10.47
N SER A 106 -6.05 1.50 -10.50
CA SER A 106 -6.90 2.53 -9.87
C SER A 106 -6.77 2.53 -8.35
N LEU A 107 -6.58 1.37 -7.72
CA LEU A 107 -6.26 1.31 -6.28
C LEU A 107 -4.90 1.95 -5.99
N MET A 108 -3.89 1.77 -6.85
CA MET A 108 -2.61 2.46 -6.67
C MET A 108 -2.76 3.99 -6.69
N TYR A 109 -3.69 4.50 -7.50
CA TYR A 109 -4.06 5.90 -7.52
C TYR A 109 -4.85 6.30 -6.26
N TYR A 110 -5.73 5.44 -5.76
CA TYR A 110 -6.46 5.68 -4.52
C TYR A 110 -5.53 5.70 -3.30
N LEU A 111 -4.59 4.75 -3.21
CA LEU A 111 -3.51 4.75 -2.23
C LEU A 111 -2.60 5.97 -2.39
N LYS A 112 -2.40 6.49 -3.62
CA LYS A 112 -1.72 7.78 -3.83
C LYS A 112 -2.50 8.93 -3.17
N VAL A 113 -3.81 9.01 -3.38
CA VAL A 113 -4.69 10.03 -2.78
C VAL A 113 -4.64 9.93 -1.24
N LEU A 114 -4.76 8.72 -0.70
CA LEU A 114 -4.68 8.45 0.73
C LEU A 114 -3.27 8.72 1.30
N SER A 115 -2.20 8.49 0.52
CA SER A 115 -0.80 8.71 0.92
C SER A 115 -0.32 10.17 0.82
N GLY A 116 -1.23 11.10 0.53
CA GLY A 116 -0.98 12.54 0.52
C GLY A 116 -0.66 13.10 -0.85
N ARG A 117 -1.69 13.58 -1.57
CA ARG A 117 -1.89 14.96 -2.08
C ARG A 117 -3.17 15.03 -2.93
N TYR A 118 -4.23 15.60 -2.37
CA TYR A 118 -5.16 16.46 -3.10
C TYR A 118 -5.31 17.76 -2.30
N GLN A 119 -4.53 18.77 -2.68
CA GLN A 119 -4.88 20.17 -2.46
C GLN A 119 -4.86 20.79 -3.86
N PRO A 120 -5.93 21.49 -4.29
CA PRO A 120 -5.91 22.25 -5.54
C PRO A 120 -4.82 23.34 -5.51
#